data_AF-A0A969B116-F1
#
_entry.id   AF-A0A969B116-F1
#
_cell.length_a   1.000
_cell.length_b   1.000
_cell.length_c   1.000
_cell.angle_alpha   90.00
_cell.angle_beta   90.00
_cell.angle_gamma   90.00
#
_symmetry.space_group_name_H-M   'P 1'
#
loop_
_entity.id
_entity.type
_entity.pdbx_description
1 polymer ?
#
loop_
_entity_poly.entity_id
_entity_poly.type
_entity_poly.pdbx_seq_one_letter_code
_entity_poly.pdbx_strand_id
1 'polypeptide(L)'
;MESFLMGLEPDRIFQQFRQSPNGLTCKAWRERAAHNLAIARLYLSSKLVAIAILEALASGSEQRLPLTAWFGPLEQPTSWEERFAANQTCQVSQSLVEQQVTQIAEHGRTRPCHFDLVKSPFAAFLMRFLGFEQIKQLRLQAEALFSQQISSEQFLEQVPHLERLVTL
;
A
#
# COMPACT_ATOMS: atom_id res chain seq x y z
N MET A 1 -8.13 10.28 -7.16
CA MET A 1 -6.92 10.79 -6.49
C MET A 1 -5.64 10.13 -6.99
N GLU A 2 -5.66 8.83 -7.33
CA GLU A 2 -4.47 8.14 -7.81
C GLU A 2 -3.91 8.68 -9.13
N SER A 3 -4.73 8.83 -10.17
CA SER A 3 -4.28 9.34 -11.48
C SER A 3 -3.61 10.71 -11.34
N PHE A 4 -4.08 11.53 -10.40
CA PHE A 4 -3.44 12.78 -10.03
C PHE A 4 -2.02 12.55 -9.46
N LEU A 5 -1.86 11.71 -8.43
CA LEU A 5 -0.55 11.43 -7.82
C LEU A 5 0.43 10.74 -8.77
N MET A 6 -0.05 9.82 -9.60
CA MET A 6 0.76 9.13 -10.62
C MET A 6 1.19 10.09 -11.74
N GLY A 7 0.39 11.12 -12.03
CA GLY A 7 0.71 12.13 -13.05
C GLY A 7 1.61 13.29 -12.60
N LEU A 8 1.95 13.41 -11.31
CA LEU A 8 2.82 14.49 -10.84
C LEU A 8 4.27 14.32 -11.31
N GLU A 9 4.78 15.28 -12.08
CA GLU A 9 6.20 15.34 -12.47
C GLU A 9 7.00 16.11 -11.40
N PRO A 10 7.99 15.48 -10.73
CA PRO A 10 8.77 16.14 -9.66
C PRO A 10 9.42 17.46 -10.09
N ASP A 11 9.88 17.53 -11.34
CA ASP A 11 10.55 18.71 -11.90
C ASP A 11 9.62 19.91 -12.10
N ARG A 12 8.31 19.68 -12.14
CA ARG A 12 7.30 20.74 -12.30
C ARG A 12 6.77 21.26 -10.98
N ILE A 13 7.04 20.59 -9.86
CA ILE A 13 6.53 20.97 -8.52
C ILE A 13 7.19 22.25 -8.02
N PHE A 14 8.52 22.33 -8.16
CA PHE A 14 9.29 23.50 -7.74
C PHE A 14 9.90 24.19 -8.95
N GLN A 15 9.57 25.46 -9.13
CA GLN A 15 10.06 26.28 -10.22
C GLN A 15 10.86 27.47 -9.70
N GLN A 16 11.75 27.97 -10.54
CA GLN A 16 12.59 29.12 -10.25
C GLN A 16 12.06 30.32 -11.03
N PHE A 17 11.75 31.41 -10.33
CA PHE A 17 11.39 32.68 -10.94
C PHE A 17 12.37 33.76 -10.46
N ARG A 18 12.97 34.50 -11.40
CA ARG A 18 13.98 35.54 -11.09
C ARG A 18 15.07 35.06 -10.12
N GLN A 19 15.59 33.84 -10.34
CA GLN A 19 16.62 33.22 -9.49
C GLN A 19 16.21 32.94 -8.04
N SER A 20 14.91 32.97 -7.75
CA SER A 20 14.34 32.56 -6.47
C SER A 20 13.44 31.33 -6.64
N PRO A 21 13.67 30.23 -5.87
CA PRO A 21 14.87 29.98 -5.07
C PRO A 21 16.12 29.83 -5.96
N ASN A 22 17.32 29.88 -5.39
CA ASN A 22 18.54 29.65 -6.16
C ASN A 22 18.53 28.22 -6.77
N GLY A 23 19.31 28.01 -7.84
CA GLY A 23 19.28 26.75 -8.59
C GLY A 23 19.63 25.51 -7.75
N LEU A 24 20.55 25.62 -6.78
CA LEU A 24 20.91 24.51 -5.89
C LEU A 24 19.76 24.14 -4.97
N THR A 25 19.09 25.13 -4.38
CA THR A 25 17.90 24.94 -3.55
C THR A 25 16.75 24.34 -4.36
N CYS A 26 16.51 24.86 -5.57
CA CYS A 26 15.48 24.34 -6.45
C CYS A 26 15.72 22.87 -6.81
N LYS A 27 16.98 22.50 -7.12
CA LYS A 27 17.38 21.12 -7.40
C LYS A 27 17.14 20.21 -6.19
N ALA A 28 17.61 20.61 -5.01
CA ALA A 28 17.41 19.83 -3.78
C ALA A 28 15.92 19.64 -3.43
N TRP A 29 15.08 20.63 -3.71
CA TRP A 29 13.63 20.50 -3.51
C TRP A 29 12.99 19.52 -4.49
N ARG A 30 13.40 19.54 -5.76
CA ARG A 30 12.91 18.57 -6.77
C ARG A 30 13.33 17.13 -6.44
N GLU A 31 14.57 16.93 -5.99
CA GLU A 31 15.04 15.61 -5.55
C GLU A 31 14.20 15.08 -4.36
N ARG A 32 13.93 15.93 -3.36
CA ARG A 32 13.04 15.58 -2.25
C ARG A 32 11.60 15.32 -2.70
N ALA A 33 11.09 16.10 -3.65
CA ALA A 33 9.77 15.90 -4.22
C ALA A 33 9.67 14.56 -4.95
N ALA A 34 10.69 14.20 -5.74
CA ALA A 34 10.77 12.92 -6.43
C ALA A 34 10.75 11.75 -5.45
N HIS A 35 11.55 11.83 -4.38
CA HIS A 35 11.59 10.82 -3.32
C HIS A 35 10.25 10.68 -2.60
N ASN A 36 9.64 11.80 -2.20
CA ASN A 36 8.34 11.79 -1.53
C ASN A 36 7.22 11.26 -2.42
N LEU A 37 7.25 11.57 -3.72
CA LEU A 37 6.31 11.00 -4.68
C LEU A 37 6.51 9.49 -4.85
N ALA A 38 7.75 9.01 -4.88
CA ALA A 38 8.02 7.57 -4.94
C ALA A 38 7.41 6.84 -3.73
N ILE A 39 7.61 7.37 -2.51
CA ILE A 39 6.98 6.86 -1.28
C ILE A 39 5.46 6.90 -1.39
N ALA A 40 4.88 8.05 -1.74
CA ALA A 40 3.43 8.23 -1.78
C ALA A 40 2.75 7.30 -2.79
N ARG A 41 3.34 7.14 -3.97
CA ARG A 41 2.85 6.22 -5.01
C ARG A 41 2.90 4.78 -4.55
N LEU A 42 4.03 4.33 -4.02
CA LEU A 42 4.19 2.96 -3.57
C LEU A 42 3.25 2.66 -2.39
N TYR A 43 3.15 3.57 -1.42
CA TYR A 43 2.22 3.44 -0.29
C TYR A 43 0.75 3.37 -0.75
N LEU A 44 0.34 4.23 -1.68
CA LEU A 44 -1.00 4.20 -2.24
C LEU A 44 -1.26 2.89 -2.99
N SER A 45 -0.31 2.45 -3.81
CA SER A 45 -0.42 1.19 -4.55
C SER A 45 -0.60 -0.01 -3.60
N SER A 46 0.20 -0.08 -2.54
CA SER A 46 0.08 -1.14 -1.53
C SER A 46 -1.28 -1.12 -0.83
N LYS A 47 -1.81 0.08 -0.52
CA LYS A 47 -3.17 0.21 0.05
C LYS A 47 -4.25 -0.25 -0.91
N LEU A 48 -4.15 0.09 -2.18
CA LEU A 48 -5.13 -0.29 -3.19
C LEU A 48 -5.14 -1.81 -3.41
N VAL A 49 -3.97 -2.44 -3.45
CA VAL A 49 -3.88 -3.91 -3.49
C VAL A 49 -4.51 -4.55 -2.25
N ALA A 50 -4.24 -3.98 -1.06
CA ALA A 50 -4.84 -4.45 0.18
C ALA A 50 -6.38 -4.38 0.13
N ILE A 51 -6.94 -3.26 -0.33
CA ILE A 51 -8.38 -3.07 -0.51
C ILE A 51 -8.94 -4.07 -1.53
N ALA A 52 -8.29 -4.25 -2.68
CA ALA A 52 -8.73 -5.18 -3.72
C ALA A 52 -8.80 -6.62 -3.20
N ILE A 53 -7.82 -7.07 -2.42
CA ILE A 53 -7.83 -8.40 -1.79
C ILE A 53 -9.01 -8.52 -0.82
N LEU A 54 -9.22 -7.51 0.04
CA LEU A 54 -10.34 -7.53 0.99
C LEU A 54 -11.70 -7.54 0.28
N GLU A 55 -11.87 -6.73 -0.76
CA GLU A 55 -13.09 -6.66 -1.55
C GLU A 55 -13.36 -7.97 -2.31
N ALA A 56 -12.33 -8.57 -2.90
CA ALA A 56 -12.48 -9.82 -3.62
C ALA A 56 -12.83 -10.98 -2.69
N LEU A 57 -12.18 -11.07 -1.52
CA LEU A 57 -12.52 -12.05 -0.48
C LEU A 57 -13.96 -11.87 0.03
N ALA A 58 -14.39 -10.63 0.24
CA ALA A 58 -15.75 -10.33 0.68
C ALA A 58 -16.82 -10.67 -0.38
N SER A 59 -16.47 -10.57 -1.67
CA SER A 59 -17.38 -10.82 -2.80
C SER A 59 -17.56 -12.31 -3.10
N GLY A 60 -16.52 -13.13 -2.91
CA GLY A 60 -16.56 -14.57 -3.18
C GLY A 60 -17.19 -15.42 -2.07
N SER A 61 -17.48 -14.85 -0.89
CA SER A 61 -18.09 -15.58 0.21
C SER A 61 -19.62 -15.62 0.07
N GLU A 62 -20.20 -16.83 -0.09
CA GLU A 62 -21.67 -17.02 -0.05
C GLU A 62 -22.29 -16.50 1.27
N GLN A 63 -21.49 -16.49 2.33
CA GLN A 63 -21.76 -15.80 3.58
C GLN A 63 -20.83 -14.60 3.69
N ARG A 64 -21.37 -13.38 3.55
CA ARG A 64 -20.63 -12.12 3.80
C ARG A 64 -20.10 -12.09 5.23
N LEU A 65 -18.94 -12.70 5.43
CA LEU A 65 -18.27 -12.75 6.73
C LEU A 65 -17.68 -11.37 7.01
N PRO A 66 -17.90 -10.80 8.20
CA PRO A 66 -17.26 -9.54 8.56
C PRO A 66 -15.74 -9.70 8.50
N LEU A 67 -15.00 -8.65 8.16
CA LEU A 67 -13.53 -8.69 8.13
C LEU A 67 -12.93 -9.24 9.44
N THR A 68 -13.60 -9.03 10.57
CA THR A 68 -13.21 -9.60 11.87
C THR A 68 -13.30 -11.12 11.97
N ALA A 69 -14.11 -11.78 11.13
CA ALA A 69 -14.14 -13.23 11.05
C ALA A 69 -12.90 -13.80 10.35
N TRP A 70 -12.28 -13.03 9.45
CA TRP A 70 -11.03 -13.41 8.78
C TRP A 70 -9.82 -13.00 9.60
N PHE A 71 -9.85 -11.81 10.20
CA PHE A 71 -8.66 -11.18 10.79
C PHE A 71 -8.70 -11.05 12.32
N GLY A 72 -9.80 -11.46 12.97
CA GLY A 72 -10.02 -11.27 14.41
C GLY A 72 -10.57 -9.88 14.78
N PRO A 73 -10.86 -9.63 16.06
CA PRO A 73 -11.39 -8.34 16.53
C PRO A 73 -10.38 -7.20 16.31
N LEU A 74 -10.78 -6.16 15.55
CA LEU A 74 -9.98 -4.96 15.32
C LEU A 74 -9.65 -4.17 16.61
N GLU A 75 -10.41 -4.41 17.69
CA GLU A 75 -10.28 -3.73 18.98
C GLU A 75 -9.10 -4.23 19.82
N GLN A 76 -8.46 -5.34 19.45
CA GLN A 76 -7.23 -5.80 20.09
C GLN A 76 -6.02 -5.50 19.21
N PRO A 77 -5.25 -4.44 19.50
CA PRO A 77 -4.06 -4.05 18.72
C PRO A 77 -3.00 -5.16 18.64
N THR A 78 -3.04 -6.14 19.54
CA THR A 78 -2.16 -7.30 19.61
C THR A 78 -2.46 -8.39 18.58
N SER A 79 -3.73 -8.60 18.17
CA SER A 79 -4.11 -9.80 17.40
C SER A 79 -3.49 -9.90 16.00
N TRP A 80 -3.31 -8.77 15.31
CA TRP A 80 -2.71 -8.75 13.97
C TRP A 80 -1.19 -8.64 14.03
N GLU A 81 -0.64 -7.84 14.94
CA GLU A 81 0.82 -7.68 15.14
C GLU A 81 1.45 -9.02 15.57
N GLU A 82 0.80 -9.77 16.47
CA GLU A 82 1.25 -11.08 16.95
C GLU A 82 1.12 -12.16 15.87
N ARG A 83 0.04 -12.16 15.08
CA ARG A 83 -0.12 -13.05 13.90
C ARG A 83 0.91 -12.73 12.80
N PHE A 84 1.26 -11.45 12.62
CA PHE A 84 2.32 -11.03 11.70
C PHE A 84 3.71 -11.45 12.18
N ALA A 85 4.00 -11.33 13.47
CA ALA A 85 5.27 -11.75 14.05
C ALA A 85 5.49 -13.27 14.02
N ALA A 86 4.41 -14.06 14.07
CA ALA A 86 4.47 -15.53 13.99
C ALA A 86 4.84 -16.07 12.59
N ASN A 87 4.65 -15.28 11.53
CA ASN A 87 4.93 -15.69 10.16
C ASN A 87 6.39 -15.40 9.75
N GLN A 88 7.22 -16.44 9.76
CA GLN A 88 8.68 -16.36 9.54
C GLN A 88 9.11 -16.14 8.08
N THR A 89 8.19 -16.05 7.11
CA THR A 89 8.51 -15.82 5.69
C THR A 89 8.20 -14.38 5.28
N CYS A 90 8.98 -13.44 5.82
CA CYS A 90 8.89 -12.03 5.42
C CYS A 90 9.94 -11.71 4.33
N GLN A 91 9.48 -11.10 3.24
CA GLN A 91 10.33 -10.44 2.26
C GLN A 91 11.00 -9.21 2.88
N VAL A 92 12.26 -8.99 2.54
CA VAL A 92 13.05 -7.86 3.02
C VAL A 92 12.93 -6.69 2.03
N SER A 93 12.63 -5.50 2.55
CA SER A 93 12.66 -4.27 1.74
C SER A 93 14.06 -4.01 1.20
N GLN A 94 14.17 -3.87 -0.11
CA GLN A 94 15.45 -3.76 -0.83
C GLN A 94 15.89 -2.31 -1.03
N SER A 95 14.95 -1.36 -0.98
CA SER A 95 15.24 0.07 -1.16
C SER A 95 14.83 0.92 0.05
N LEU A 96 15.45 2.10 0.17
CA LEU A 96 15.08 3.09 1.19
C LEU A 96 13.60 3.48 1.11
N VAL A 97 13.06 3.60 -0.11
CA VAL A 97 11.64 3.92 -0.35
C VAL A 97 10.75 2.82 0.25
N GLU A 98 11.05 1.56 -0.02
CA GLU A 98 10.29 0.42 0.50
C GLU A 98 10.33 0.34 2.03
N GLN A 99 11.49 0.58 2.63
CA GLN A 99 11.64 0.64 4.08
C GLN A 99 10.77 1.75 4.68
N GLN A 100 10.79 2.95 4.10
CA GLN A 100 9.99 4.08 4.56
C GLN A 100 8.49 3.84 4.36
N VAL A 101 8.08 3.23 3.25
CA VAL A 101 6.68 2.88 3.00
C VAL A 101 6.18 1.85 4.02
N THR A 102 6.99 0.82 4.32
CA THR A 102 6.69 -0.18 5.36
C THR A 102 6.56 0.50 6.72
N GLN A 103 7.50 1.37 7.08
CA GLN A 103 7.46 2.14 8.33
C GLN A 103 6.19 2.99 8.45
N ILE A 104 5.79 3.70 7.38
CA ILE A 104 4.56 4.49 7.35
C ILE A 104 3.33 3.60 7.50
N ALA A 105 3.32 2.40 6.91
CA ALA A 105 2.18 1.49 7.00
C ALA A 105 2.01 0.91 8.41
N GLU A 106 3.10 0.55 9.07
CA GLU A 106 3.14 -0.04 10.41
C GLU A 106 2.92 0.98 11.54
N HIS A 107 3.67 2.09 11.50
CA HIS A 107 3.75 3.05 12.59
C HIS A 107 2.85 4.27 12.34
N GLY A 108 2.37 4.41 11.11
CA GLY A 108 1.56 5.55 10.69
C GLY A 108 2.40 6.77 10.30
N ARG A 109 1.69 7.82 9.90
CA ARG A 109 2.31 9.11 9.53
C ARG A 109 2.65 9.92 10.77
N THR A 110 3.67 10.77 10.68
CA THR A 110 4.03 11.74 11.74
C THR A 110 2.94 12.77 12.04
N ARG A 111 1.98 12.98 11.14
CA ARG A 111 0.80 13.83 11.37
C ARG A 111 -0.48 13.07 11.07
N PRO A 112 -1.50 13.11 11.95
CA PRO A 112 -2.77 12.45 11.71
C PRO A 112 -3.52 13.13 10.55
N CYS A 113 -4.21 12.31 9.74
CA CYS A 113 -5.15 12.78 8.71
C CYS A 113 -6.56 12.39 9.16
N HIS A 114 -7.50 13.34 9.17
CA HIS A 114 -8.87 13.08 9.67
C HIS A 114 -9.69 12.11 8.80
N PHE A 115 -9.26 11.86 7.56
CA PHE A 115 -10.02 11.09 6.56
C PHE A 115 -9.42 9.71 6.25
N ASP A 116 -8.34 9.32 6.94
CA ASP A 116 -7.61 8.07 6.67
C ASP A 116 -7.23 7.41 8.00
N LEU A 117 -7.22 6.08 8.03
CA LEU A 117 -6.67 5.36 9.18
C LEU A 117 -5.19 5.73 9.32
N VAL A 118 -4.76 6.03 10.55
CA VAL A 118 -3.37 6.45 10.84
C VAL A 118 -2.37 5.41 10.37
N LYS A 119 -2.73 4.13 10.48
CA LYS A 119 -1.95 2.94 10.09
C LYS A 119 -2.69 2.16 9.00
N SER A 120 -1.95 1.31 8.27
CA SER A 120 -2.53 0.35 7.33
C SER A 120 -1.93 -1.03 7.60
N PRO A 121 -2.37 -1.70 8.68
CA PRO A 121 -1.74 -2.94 9.14
C PRO A 121 -1.82 -4.05 8.10
N PHE A 122 -2.95 -4.19 7.41
CA PHE A 122 -3.08 -5.20 6.36
C PHE A 122 -2.17 -4.93 5.16
N ALA A 123 -2.02 -3.67 4.75
CA ALA A 123 -1.07 -3.32 3.69
C ALA A 123 0.39 -3.57 4.13
N ALA A 124 0.75 -3.24 5.38
CA ALA A 124 2.07 -3.53 5.94
C ALA A 124 2.38 -5.03 5.91
N PHE A 125 1.40 -5.85 6.26
CA PHE A 125 1.53 -7.30 6.17
C PHE A 125 1.71 -7.78 4.74
N LEU A 126 0.90 -7.33 3.79
CA LEU A 126 1.06 -7.74 2.39
C LEU A 126 2.43 -7.34 1.83
N MET A 127 2.97 -6.18 2.25
CA MET A 127 4.33 -5.76 1.88
C MET A 127 5.39 -6.75 2.38
N ARG A 128 5.24 -7.27 3.60
CA ARG A 128 6.14 -8.28 4.15
C ARG A 128 5.90 -9.67 3.58
N PHE A 129 4.65 -10.05 3.36
CA PHE A 129 4.28 -11.40 2.94
C PHE A 129 4.56 -11.61 1.44
N LEU A 130 4.16 -10.67 0.59
CA LEU A 130 4.30 -10.77 -0.87
C LEU A 130 5.56 -10.09 -1.40
N GLY A 131 6.06 -9.06 -0.71
CA GLY A 131 7.10 -8.18 -1.23
C GLY A 131 6.58 -7.13 -2.20
N PHE A 132 7.41 -6.12 -2.47
CA PHE A 132 7.01 -4.95 -3.25
C PHE A 132 6.87 -5.21 -4.75
N GLU A 133 7.65 -6.14 -5.31
CA GLU A 133 7.51 -6.52 -6.73
C GLU A 133 6.14 -7.14 -7.01
N GLN A 134 5.70 -8.05 -6.14
CA GLN A 134 4.38 -8.67 -6.28
C GLN A 134 3.25 -7.64 -6.09
N ILE A 135 3.41 -6.70 -5.15
CA ILE A 135 2.45 -5.60 -4.99
C ILE A 135 2.34 -4.76 -6.27
N LYS A 136 3.45 -4.44 -6.93
CA LYS A 136 3.43 -3.68 -8.19
C LYS A 136 2.70 -4.45 -9.29
N GLN A 137 2.86 -5.77 -9.37
CA GLN A 137 2.14 -6.61 -10.34
C GLN A 137 0.63 -6.67 -10.02
N LEU A 138 0.28 -6.95 -8.77
CA LEU A 138 -1.11 -7.01 -8.31
C LEU A 138 -1.82 -5.65 -8.43
N ARG A 139 -1.09 -4.54 -8.41
CA ARG A 139 -1.66 -3.20 -8.57
C ARG A 139 -2.46 -3.07 -9.86
N LEU A 140 -1.90 -3.54 -10.98
CA LEU A 140 -2.56 -3.48 -12.29
C LEU A 140 -3.84 -4.32 -12.31
N GLN A 141 -3.81 -5.46 -11.63
CA GLN A 141 -4.96 -6.36 -11.53
C GLN A 141 -6.03 -5.78 -10.61
N ALA A 142 -5.64 -5.09 -9.54
CA ALA A 142 -6.56 -4.34 -8.69
C ALA A 142 -7.29 -3.24 -9.48
N GLU A 143 -6.63 -2.56 -10.43
CA GLU A 143 -7.31 -1.60 -11.33
C GLU A 143 -8.35 -2.28 -12.22
N ALA A 144 -8.00 -3.43 -12.80
CA ALA A 144 -8.92 -4.22 -13.60
C ALA A 144 -10.13 -4.68 -12.76
N LEU A 145 -9.91 -5.09 -11.51
CA LEU A 145 -10.98 -5.46 -10.58
C LEU A 145 -11.89 -4.26 -10.27
N PHE A 146 -11.33 -3.11 -9.89
CA PHE A 146 -12.12 -1.91 -9.55
C PHE A 146 -12.92 -1.38 -10.74
N SER A 147 -12.42 -1.60 -11.96
CA SER A 147 -13.12 -1.26 -13.21
C SER A 147 -14.03 -2.37 -13.73
N GLN A 148 -14.22 -3.45 -12.95
CA GLN A 148 -15.06 -4.61 -13.27
C GLN A 148 -14.67 -5.34 -14.57
N GLN A 149 -13.40 -5.25 -14.96
CA GLN A 149 -12.85 -5.94 -16.13
C GLN A 149 -12.48 -7.40 -15.83
N ILE A 150 -12.19 -7.71 -14.57
CA ILE A 150 -11.99 -9.07 -14.06
C ILE A 150 -12.89 -9.29 -12.84
N SER A 151 -13.29 -10.55 -12.59
CA SER A 151 -14.05 -10.92 -11.40
C SER A 151 -13.18 -11.00 -10.15
N SER A 152 -13.81 -11.05 -8.97
CA SER A 152 -13.12 -11.25 -7.71
C SER A 152 -12.35 -12.58 -7.67
N GLU A 153 -12.92 -13.64 -8.22
CA GLU A 153 -12.28 -14.96 -8.31
C GLU A 153 -11.03 -14.90 -9.20
N GLN A 154 -11.15 -14.29 -10.38
CA GLN A 154 -10.03 -14.12 -11.30
C GLN A 154 -8.90 -13.27 -10.71
N PHE A 155 -9.23 -12.28 -9.89
CA PHE A 155 -8.22 -11.49 -9.17
C PHE A 155 -7.52 -12.33 -8.09
N LEU A 156 -8.29 -13.08 -7.29
CA LEU A 156 -7.76 -13.90 -6.20
C LEU A 156 -6.83 -15.02 -6.70
N GLU A 157 -7.09 -15.61 -7.86
CA GLU A 157 -6.21 -16.59 -8.51
C GLU A 157 -4.81 -16.04 -8.81
N GLN A 158 -4.67 -14.72 -8.93
CA GLN A 158 -3.37 -14.07 -9.17
C GLN A 158 -2.63 -13.71 -7.89
N VAL A 159 -3.26 -13.84 -6.71
CA VAL A 159 -2.63 -13.55 -5.42
C VAL A 159 -1.79 -14.76 -5.01
N PRO A 160 -0.45 -14.65 -4.97
CA PRO A 160 0.38 -15.78 -4.59
C PRO A 160 0.14 -16.17 -3.14
N HIS A 161 0.14 -17.48 -2.88
CA HIS A 161 -0.01 -18.03 -1.53
C HIS A 161 -1.31 -17.60 -0.82
N LEU A 162 -2.38 -17.34 -1.58
CA LEU A 162 -3.69 -16.95 -1.05
C LEU A 162 -4.21 -17.92 0.03
N GLU A 163 -3.92 -19.21 -0.10
CA GLU A 163 -4.29 -20.23 0.88
C GLU A 163 -3.74 -19.93 2.27
N ARG A 164 -2.56 -19.30 2.36
CA ARG A 164 -1.95 -18.86 3.62
C ARG A 164 -2.57 -17.58 4.14
N LEU A 165 -3.11 -16.73 3.27
CA LEU A 165 -3.84 -15.52 3.69
C LEU A 165 -5.19 -15.85 4.34
N VAL A 166 -5.85 -16.90 3.86
CA VAL A 166 -7.20 -17.31 4.30
C VAL A 166 -7.17 -18.23 5.53
N THR A 167 -6.07 -18.95 5.75
CA THR A 167 -5.88 -19.81 6.95
C THR A 167 -5.25 -19.09 8.15
N LEU A 168 -4.89 -17.82 7.96
CA LEU A 168 -4.57 -16.88 9.05
C LEU A 168 -5.86 -16.25 9.59
#